data_AF-H2AUW1-F1
#
_entry.id   AF-H2AUW1-F1
#
_cell.length_a   1.000
_cell.length_b   1.000
_cell.length_c   1.000
_cell.angle_alpha   90.00
_cell.angle_beta   90.00
_cell.angle_gamma   90.00
#
_symmetry.space_group_name_H-M   'P 1'
#
loop_
_entity.id
_entity.type
_entity.pdbx_description
1 polymer ?
#
loop_
_entity_poly.entity_id
_entity_poly.type
_entity_poly.pdbx_seq_one_letter_code
_entity_poly.pdbx_strand_id
1 'polypeptide(L)'
;MEIFTFSFCSSRRIHKLVRHSHSISRHSRVLSLLAMYINEYKNSFFVDILEFCNIVKIEEKLPDAVEVERLSINESKNIFSKHDITNSDVEKTEDGSIAESEDPFDPFFVQWNGDDDPDNPQNWSNFKKVLIMIEIMLLTCITYMGASIYSIGQSSIQETFGVGQVVATLNLSLYALGYGIGPVIFSPFSEVAMVGRQVIYTLTFFVFTMFQIGAATVQNIGGLIVLRFLTGIVCSPALATGGATVGDIITPKNLPLCLSIWDLGPTFAPIIGPLLGASMMVAKNWRWIFWFMTWISGFTLITMIFLFPETSPDNILYRRAKRLRKQTGDNRYYTKQERIDSQIKISDFLVRTLYKPFKIIVQEPIVLVFNIYLSLAYGAFYLFFEAFPLVFNGIYNFSPIETGLSYMGFAVGSLICFPLLYLFLTKVLNPRIENNTATPETFLILAMWVGWALPASLFIFGWGAGVHWMLPIASEVLFQLCVWSLFQVTFTYLGSCYPRHMASVYAGNGLFRAVFACSFPLFATAMYNNLGSEKYPVGWGSSIIGFFSIALAFVPFVLYKYGAVLRSKSKYSG
;
A
#
# COMPACT_ATOMS: atom_id res chain seq x y z
N MET A 1 -50.53 28.52 37.26
CA MET A 1 -50.85 29.09 38.59
C MET A 1 -50.67 27.96 39.59
N GLU A 2 -50.10 28.29 40.75
CA GLU A 2 -49.81 27.44 41.92
C GLU A 2 -48.43 26.77 42.04
N ILE A 3 -47.73 27.33 43.03
CA ILE A 3 -46.52 26.95 43.75
C ILE A 3 -46.88 25.80 44.70
N PHE A 4 -46.03 24.77 44.85
CA PHE A 4 -45.97 24.04 46.13
C PHE A 4 -44.55 23.63 46.54
N THR A 5 -44.13 24.33 47.59
CA THR A 5 -43.27 24.00 48.73
C THR A 5 -42.72 22.57 48.89
N PHE A 6 -41.43 22.51 49.22
CA PHE A 6 -40.69 21.37 49.73
C PHE A 6 -41.17 20.91 51.12
N SER A 7 -41.21 19.59 51.36
CA SER A 7 -41.05 18.99 52.69
C SER A 7 -40.21 17.71 52.60
N PHE A 8 -39.26 17.58 53.52
CA PHE A 8 -38.20 16.58 53.59
C PHE A 8 -38.71 15.28 54.22
N CYS A 9 -38.46 14.12 53.59
CA CYS A 9 -38.37 12.86 54.34
C CYS A 9 -37.52 11.79 53.62
N SER A 10 -36.60 11.20 54.38
CA SER A 10 -35.97 9.88 54.19
C SER A 10 -34.74 9.74 53.26
N SER A 11 -33.58 9.79 53.91
CA SER A 11 -32.19 9.58 53.46
C SER A 11 -31.89 8.24 52.74
N ARG A 12 -32.83 7.27 52.70
CA ARG A 12 -32.63 6.02 51.93
C ARG A 12 -32.91 6.13 50.42
N ARG A 13 -33.57 7.20 49.96
CA ARG A 13 -33.74 7.47 48.51
C ARG A 13 -32.53 8.15 47.87
N ILE A 14 -31.68 8.81 48.66
CA ILE A 14 -30.55 9.62 48.15
C ILE A 14 -29.43 8.72 47.63
N HIS A 15 -29.16 7.55 48.23
CA HIS A 15 -28.15 6.63 47.66
C HIS A 15 -28.58 5.98 46.33
N LYS A 16 -29.88 5.74 46.13
CA LYS A 16 -30.41 5.29 44.82
C LYS A 16 -30.44 6.43 43.80
N LEU A 17 -30.78 7.66 44.22
CA LEU A 17 -30.79 8.85 43.36
C LEU A 17 -29.37 9.36 43.01
N VAL A 18 -28.37 9.18 43.87
CA VAL A 18 -26.96 9.51 43.60
C VAL A 18 -26.30 8.42 42.75
N ARG A 19 -26.64 7.14 42.94
CA ARG A 19 -26.28 6.10 41.96
C ARG A 19 -26.98 6.31 40.62
N HIS A 20 -28.24 6.74 40.61
CA HIS A 20 -28.93 7.12 39.38
C HIS A 20 -28.33 8.38 38.75
N SER A 21 -27.98 9.42 39.51
CA SER A 21 -27.39 10.65 38.96
C SER A 21 -25.97 10.44 38.45
N HIS A 22 -25.15 9.60 39.12
CA HIS A 22 -23.87 9.14 38.57
C HIS A 22 -24.04 8.21 37.37
N SER A 23 -25.06 7.36 37.34
CA SER A 23 -25.39 6.54 36.17
C SER A 23 -25.86 7.38 34.99
N ILE A 24 -26.67 8.41 35.24
CA ILE A 24 -27.20 9.36 34.25
C ILE A 24 -26.07 10.26 33.74
N SER A 25 -25.14 10.73 34.60
CA SER A 25 -23.99 11.51 34.15
C SER A 25 -22.96 10.67 33.38
N ARG A 26 -22.79 9.38 33.73
CA ARG A 26 -22.00 8.44 32.92
C ARG A 26 -22.65 8.14 31.58
N HIS A 27 -23.98 7.92 31.54
CA HIS A 27 -24.70 7.72 30.28
C HIS A 27 -24.62 8.97 29.38
N SER A 28 -24.78 10.17 29.95
CA SER A 28 -24.64 11.43 29.22
C SER A 28 -23.23 11.62 28.64
N ARG A 29 -22.17 11.29 29.39
CA ARG A 29 -20.78 11.34 28.87
C ARG A 29 -20.50 10.30 27.79
N VAL A 30 -21.04 9.08 27.94
CA VAL A 30 -20.87 8.04 26.93
C VAL A 30 -21.57 8.43 25.63
N LEU A 31 -22.78 8.99 25.72
CA LEU A 31 -23.50 9.50 24.55
C LEU A 31 -22.79 10.69 23.89
N SER A 32 -22.21 11.61 24.67
CA SER A 32 -21.45 12.73 24.10
C SER A 32 -20.15 12.27 23.42
N LEU A 33 -19.45 11.29 24.00
CA LEU A 33 -18.26 10.69 23.39
C LEU A 33 -18.61 9.92 22.12
N LEU A 34 -19.71 9.18 22.12
CA LEU A 34 -20.20 8.47 20.95
C LEU A 34 -20.60 9.44 19.83
N ALA A 35 -21.29 10.54 20.15
CA ALA A 35 -21.65 11.57 19.18
C ALA A 35 -20.41 12.27 18.58
N MET A 36 -19.41 12.59 19.42
CA MET A 36 -18.14 13.15 18.96
C MET A 36 -17.40 12.16 18.05
N TYR A 37 -17.37 10.88 18.41
CA TYR A 37 -16.78 9.83 17.60
C TYR A 37 -17.50 9.66 16.26
N ILE A 38 -18.84 9.60 16.24
CA ILE A 38 -19.63 9.47 15.02
C ILE A 38 -19.40 10.67 14.10
N ASN A 39 -19.28 11.88 14.65
CA ASN A 39 -19.00 13.06 13.84
C ASN A 39 -17.61 13.00 13.20
N GLU A 40 -16.59 12.58 13.97
CA GLU A 40 -15.20 12.50 13.47
C GLU A 40 -14.97 11.32 12.51
N TYR A 41 -15.63 10.18 12.75
CA TYR A 41 -15.46 8.91 12.03
C TYR A 41 -16.75 8.47 11.32
N LYS A 42 -17.55 9.43 10.83
CA LYS A 42 -18.85 9.24 10.16
C LYS A 42 -18.87 8.18 9.07
N ASN A 43 -17.76 8.01 8.35
CA ASN A 43 -17.61 7.05 7.27
C ASN A 43 -16.68 5.89 7.65
N SER A 44 -16.63 5.50 8.93
CA SER A 44 -15.90 4.31 9.36
C SER A 44 -16.77 3.05 9.31
N PHE A 45 -16.13 1.89 9.22
CA PHE A 45 -16.73 0.57 9.20
C PHE A 45 -17.53 0.30 10.48
N PHE A 46 -17.04 0.77 11.63
CA PHE A 46 -17.79 0.67 12.87
C PHE A 46 -19.10 1.49 12.81
N VAL A 47 -19.06 2.71 12.26
CA VAL A 47 -20.29 3.51 12.08
C VAL A 47 -21.22 2.86 11.05
N ASP A 48 -20.71 2.26 9.98
CA ASP A 48 -21.52 1.51 9.02
C ASP A 48 -22.27 0.35 9.70
N ILE A 49 -21.63 -0.37 10.63
CA ILE A 49 -22.28 -1.41 11.45
C ILE A 49 -23.38 -0.80 12.32
N LEU A 50 -23.13 0.35 12.95
CA LEU A 50 -24.14 1.03 13.78
C LEU A 50 -25.34 1.52 12.96
N GLU A 51 -25.11 2.05 11.76
CA GLU A 51 -26.18 2.43 10.82
C GLU A 51 -26.96 1.20 10.33
N PHE A 52 -26.28 0.09 10.03
CA PHE A 52 -26.91 -1.18 9.61
C PHE A 52 -27.79 -1.76 10.71
N CYS A 53 -27.34 -1.72 11.97
CA CYS A 53 -28.12 -2.14 13.13
C CYS A 53 -29.22 -1.15 13.55
N ASN A 54 -29.42 -0.06 12.79
CA ASN A 54 -30.36 1.04 13.12
C ASN A 54 -30.13 1.67 14.50
N ILE A 55 -28.90 1.63 15.03
CA ILE A 55 -28.53 2.24 16.31
C ILE A 55 -28.25 3.74 16.12
N VAL A 56 -27.67 4.11 14.98
CA VAL A 56 -27.32 5.49 14.62
C VAL A 56 -27.98 5.84 13.29
N LYS A 57 -28.45 7.08 13.16
CA LYS A 57 -28.89 7.66 11.88
C LYS A 57 -28.09 8.93 11.64
N ILE A 58 -27.43 9.01 10.50
CA ILE A 58 -26.69 10.21 10.10
C ILE A 58 -27.55 11.00 9.12
N GLU A 59 -27.84 12.25 9.48
CA GLU A 59 -28.57 13.20 8.64
C GLU A 59 -27.59 14.03 7.82
N GLU A 60 -27.85 14.17 6.51
CA GLU A 60 -27.03 14.98 5.61
C GLU A 60 -27.77 16.30 5.38
N LYS A 61 -27.02 17.39 5.24
CA LYS A 61 -27.64 18.67 4.89
C LYS A 61 -28.17 18.59 3.46
N LEU A 62 -29.44 18.95 3.28
CA LEU A 62 -30.00 19.16 1.95
C LEU A 62 -29.29 20.34 1.28
N PRO A 63 -29.06 20.30 -0.04
CA PRO A 63 -28.61 21.47 -0.78
C PRO A 63 -29.62 22.60 -0.60
N ASP A 64 -29.19 23.76 -0.08
CA ASP A 64 -30.09 24.90 0.13
C ASP A 64 -30.59 25.40 -1.23
N ALA A 65 -31.91 25.60 -1.38
CA ALA A 65 -32.51 26.10 -2.63
C ALA A 65 -31.89 27.45 -3.09
N VAL A 66 -31.43 28.26 -2.13
CA VAL A 66 -30.74 29.55 -2.37
C VAL A 66 -29.29 29.36 -2.80
N GLU A 67 -28.63 28.29 -2.37
CA GLU A 67 -27.24 27.97 -2.73
C GLU A 67 -27.19 27.36 -4.14
N VAL A 68 -28.17 26.51 -4.46
CA VAL A 68 -28.48 26.06 -5.83
C VAL A 68 -28.68 27.25 -6.77
N GLU A 69 -29.46 28.25 -6.35
CA GLU A 69 -29.70 29.47 -7.12
C GLU A 69 -28.44 30.34 -7.25
N ARG A 70 -27.63 30.50 -6.18
CA ARG A 70 -26.35 31.26 -6.23
C ARG A 70 -25.29 30.61 -7.10
N LEU A 71 -25.15 29.28 -7.06
CA LEU A 71 -24.21 28.53 -7.90
C LEU A 71 -24.61 28.67 -9.37
N SER A 72 -25.90 28.59 -9.69
CA SER A 72 -26.42 28.82 -11.04
C SER A 72 -26.13 30.24 -11.57
N ILE A 73 -26.16 31.26 -10.69
CA ILE A 73 -25.86 32.67 -11.03
C ILE A 73 -24.35 32.92 -11.21
N ASN A 74 -23.49 32.25 -10.44
CA ASN A 74 -22.03 32.39 -10.57
C ASN A 74 -21.50 31.68 -11.83
N GLU A 75 -22.05 30.53 -12.21
CA GLU A 75 -21.70 29.85 -13.45
C GLU A 75 -22.18 30.61 -14.69
N SER A 76 -23.39 31.16 -14.68
CA SER A 76 -23.85 32.01 -15.79
C SER A 76 -22.94 33.24 -15.99
N LYS A 77 -22.39 33.83 -14.92
CA LYS A 77 -21.35 34.87 -15.03
C LYS A 77 -20.03 34.35 -15.62
N ASN A 78 -19.61 33.13 -15.30
CA ASN A 78 -18.39 32.51 -15.86
C ASN A 78 -18.56 32.09 -17.33
N ILE A 79 -19.76 31.66 -17.74
CA ILE A 79 -20.09 31.36 -19.14
C ILE A 79 -20.10 32.65 -19.98
N PHE A 80 -20.65 33.74 -19.46
CA PHE A 80 -20.58 35.06 -20.12
C PHE A 80 -19.15 35.63 -20.19
N SER A 81 -18.25 35.28 -19.26
CA SER A 81 -16.84 35.67 -19.28
C SER A 81 -16.00 34.86 -20.28
N LYS A 82 -16.34 33.60 -20.52
CA LYS A 82 -15.61 32.69 -21.43
C LYS A 82 -15.99 32.84 -22.91
N HIS A 83 -17.08 33.56 -23.25
CA HIS A 83 -17.57 33.62 -24.64
C HIS A 83 -16.90 34.68 -25.53
N ASP A 84 -15.90 35.42 -25.04
CA ASP A 84 -15.23 36.47 -25.83
C ASP A 84 -13.88 36.05 -26.48
N ILE A 85 -13.43 34.79 -26.38
CA ILE A 85 -12.16 34.38 -27.02
C ILE A 85 -12.24 33.00 -27.70
N THR A 86 -12.03 33.05 -29.03
CA THR A 86 -11.61 32.01 -30.01
C THR A 86 -12.61 30.97 -30.55
N ASN A 87 -13.05 31.23 -31.79
CA ASN A 87 -13.39 30.24 -32.82
C ASN A 87 -12.11 29.77 -33.53
N SER A 88 -11.85 28.47 -33.62
CA SER A 88 -11.47 27.75 -34.86
C SER A 88 -11.07 26.28 -34.60
N ASP A 89 -11.58 25.45 -35.50
CA ASP A 89 -11.11 24.13 -35.97
C ASP A 89 -11.42 22.85 -35.18
N VAL A 90 -12.33 22.10 -35.80
CA VAL A 90 -12.81 20.76 -35.49
C VAL A 90 -12.02 19.76 -36.34
N GLU A 91 -11.36 18.79 -35.72
CA GLU A 91 -11.06 17.51 -36.38
C GLU A 91 -11.30 16.32 -35.44
N LYS A 92 -11.96 15.30 -36.00
CA LYS A 92 -12.51 14.11 -35.33
C LYS A 92 -11.44 13.03 -35.18
N THR A 93 -11.34 12.45 -33.98
CA THR A 93 -10.79 11.10 -33.77
C THR A 93 -11.71 10.30 -32.85
N GLU A 94 -12.11 9.12 -33.34
CA GLU A 94 -12.89 8.12 -32.62
C GLU A 94 -12.04 7.41 -31.57
N ASP A 95 -12.33 7.65 -30.28
CA ASP A 95 -12.51 6.62 -29.25
C ASP A 95 -12.73 7.25 -27.86
N GLY A 96 -13.92 7.03 -27.30
CA GLY A 96 -14.18 6.92 -25.86
C GLY A 96 -13.93 8.11 -24.91
N SER A 97 -13.45 9.26 -25.38
CA SER A 97 -13.51 10.50 -24.60
C SER A 97 -14.86 11.17 -24.85
N ILE A 98 -15.76 11.10 -23.88
CA ILE A 98 -16.85 12.07 -23.79
C ILE A 98 -16.15 13.42 -23.61
N ALA A 99 -16.13 14.20 -24.70
CA ALA A 99 -15.72 15.59 -24.67
C ALA A 99 -16.52 16.30 -23.57
N GLU A 100 -15.86 17.19 -22.85
CA GLU A 100 -16.45 18.03 -21.80
C GLU A 100 -17.67 18.79 -22.34
N SER A 101 -18.85 18.23 -22.11
CA SER A 101 -20.06 19.02 -21.94
C SER A 101 -20.29 19.11 -20.44
N GLU A 102 -19.99 20.26 -19.84
CA GLU A 102 -20.55 20.64 -18.54
C GLU A 102 -22.07 20.55 -18.68
N ASP A 103 -22.67 19.45 -18.21
CA ASP A 103 -24.12 19.29 -18.17
C ASP A 103 -24.72 20.45 -17.34
N PRO A 104 -25.85 21.05 -17.77
CA PRO A 104 -26.48 22.14 -17.04
C PRO A 104 -26.79 21.71 -15.60
N PHE A 105 -26.48 22.59 -14.63
CA PHE A 105 -26.63 22.41 -13.19
C PHE A 105 -27.74 21.40 -12.83
N ASP A 106 -27.35 20.16 -12.55
CA ASP A 106 -28.29 19.11 -12.14
C ASP A 106 -28.41 19.14 -10.60
N PRO A 107 -29.57 19.54 -10.04
CA PRO A 107 -29.76 19.63 -8.59
C PRO A 107 -29.70 18.25 -7.89
N PHE A 108 -29.71 17.15 -8.64
CA PHE A 108 -29.55 15.80 -8.13
C PHE A 108 -28.09 15.31 -8.19
N PHE A 109 -27.17 16.08 -8.79
CA PHE A 109 -25.76 15.75 -8.80
C PHE A 109 -25.12 16.07 -7.44
N VAL A 110 -24.65 15.03 -6.75
CA VAL A 110 -24.03 15.16 -5.43
C VAL A 110 -22.53 15.39 -5.59
N GLN A 111 -22.06 16.56 -5.14
CA GLN A 111 -20.67 16.97 -5.14
C GLN A 111 -20.25 17.54 -3.76
N TRP A 112 -19.01 18.00 -3.65
CA TRP A 112 -18.51 18.68 -2.45
C TRP A 112 -19.19 20.04 -2.28
N ASN A 113 -19.45 20.43 -1.04
CA ASN A 113 -20.03 21.73 -0.67
C ASN A 113 -18.94 22.83 -0.66
N GLY A 114 -18.20 22.96 -1.76
CA GLY A 114 -17.04 23.84 -1.91
C GLY A 114 -15.70 23.21 -1.50
N ASP A 115 -14.63 23.99 -1.64
CA ASP A 115 -13.25 23.54 -1.42
C ASP A 115 -12.95 23.18 0.04
N ASP A 116 -13.66 23.79 0.99
CA ASP A 116 -13.49 23.60 2.45
C ASP A 116 -14.48 22.58 3.05
N ASP A 117 -15.11 21.72 2.25
CA ASP A 117 -16.05 20.69 2.74
C ASP A 117 -15.36 19.79 3.80
N PRO A 118 -15.91 19.66 5.02
CA PRO A 118 -15.27 18.90 6.10
C PRO A 118 -15.26 17.38 5.87
N ASP A 119 -16.13 16.85 5.00
CA ASP A 119 -16.11 15.43 4.64
C ASP A 119 -14.99 15.12 3.62
N ASN A 120 -14.42 16.13 2.96
CA ASN A 120 -13.27 15.93 2.06
C ASN A 120 -12.04 15.51 2.89
N PRO A 121 -11.42 14.35 2.60
CA PRO A 121 -10.27 13.86 3.37
C PRO A 121 -9.06 14.79 3.38
N GLN A 122 -8.88 15.62 2.36
CA GLN A 122 -7.81 16.61 2.31
C GLN A 122 -8.00 17.76 3.31
N ASN A 123 -9.22 17.97 3.83
CA ASN A 123 -9.53 19.02 4.79
C ASN A 123 -9.52 18.54 6.25
N TRP A 124 -9.28 17.25 6.49
CA TRP A 124 -9.23 16.71 7.84
C TRP A 124 -8.07 17.24 8.68
N SER A 125 -8.23 17.16 9.99
CA SER A 125 -7.19 17.53 10.95
C SER A 125 -5.90 16.74 10.71
N ASN A 126 -4.76 17.40 10.91
CA ASN A 126 -3.45 16.75 10.75
C ASN A 126 -3.28 15.53 11.65
N PHE A 127 -3.87 15.55 12.85
CA PHE A 127 -3.85 14.40 13.75
C PHE A 127 -4.54 13.17 13.13
N LYS A 128 -5.73 13.35 12.56
CA LYS A 128 -6.47 12.29 11.88
C LYS A 128 -5.69 11.76 10.67
N LYS A 129 -5.09 12.64 9.87
CA LYS A 129 -4.23 12.25 8.74
C LYS A 129 -3.04 11.42 9.19
N VAL A 130 -2.33 11.84 10.24
CA VAL A 130 -1.18 11.10 10.79
C VAL A 130 -1.62 9.74 11.33
N LEU A 131 -2.77 9.65 11.99
CA LEU A 131 -3.30 8.38 12.47
C LEU A 131 -3.55 7.41 11.30
N ILE A 132 -4.23 7.86 10.25
CA ILE A 132 -4.48 7.06 9.03
C ILE A 132 -3.17 6.62 8.37
N MET A 133 -2.18 7.51 8.32
CA MET A 133 -0.84 7.19 7.83
C MET A 133 -0.18 6.07 8.65
N ILE A 134 -0.24 6.14 9.97
CA ILE A 134 0.32 5.10 10.85
C ILE A 134 -0.40 3.77 10.64
N GLU A 135 -1.74 3.78 10.50
CA GLU A 135 -2.50 2.55 10.28
C GLU A 135 -2.19 1.90 8.94
N ILE A 136 -2.11 2.66 7.85
CA ILE A 136 -1.75 2.12 6.54
C ILE A 136 -0.28 1.66 6.50
N MET A 137 0.62 2.33 7.23
CA MET A 137 2.00 1.88 7.43
C MET A 137 2.05 0.56 8.20
N LEU A 138 1.26 0.42 9.27
CA LEU A 138 1.22 -0.80 10.08
C LEU A 138 0.63 -1.98 9.28
N LEU A 139 -0.43 -1.73 8.51
CA LEU A 139 -1.08 -2.71 7.64
C LEU A 139 -0.11 -3.25 6.58
N THR A 140 0.61 -2.36 5.90
CA THR A 140 1.63 -2.72 4.89
C THR A 140 2.84 -3.38 5.52
N CYS A 141 3.24 -2.94 6.71
CA CYS A 141 4.34 -3.54 7.47
C CYS A 141 4.03 -5.00 7.82
N ILE A 142 2.88 -5.28 8.41
CA ILE A 142 2.47 -6.66 8.75
C ILE A 142 2.40 -7.52 7.49
N THR A 143 1.93 -6.95 6.37
CA THR A 143 1.84 -7.66 5.09
C THR A 143 3.22 -8.09 4.57
N TYR A 144 4.20 -7.19 4.49
CA TYR A 144 5.53 -7.58 4.02
C TYR A 144 6.29 -8.44 5.05
N MET A 145 6.12 -8.18 6.34
CA MET A 145 6.70 -8.98 7.41
C MET A 145 6.21 -10.42 7.36
N GLY A 146 4.93 -10.63 7.03
CA GLY A 146 4.35 -11.96 6.88
C GLY A 146 5.03 -12.84 5.81
N ALA A 147 5.77 -12.25 4.88
CA ALA A 147 6.60 -13.01 3.93
C ALA A 147 7.86 -13.56 4.62
N SER A 148 8.64 -12.69 5.25
CA SER A 148 9.98 -13.01 5.73
C SER A 148 10.06 -13.57 7.14
N ILE A 149 9.07 -13.30 7.99
CA ILE A 149 9.11 -13.65 9.42
C ILE A 149 9.28 -15.16 9.67
N TYR A 150 8.87 -16.01 8.73
CA TYR A 150 9.00 -17.46 8.90
C TYR A 150 10.38 -18.02 8.51
N SER A 151 11.22 -17.26 7.78
CA SER A 151 12.42 -17.78 7.12
C SER A 151 13.39 -18.50 8.07
N ILE A 152 13.63 -17.94 9.26
CA ILE A 152 14.49 -18.53 10.28
C ILE A 152 13.90 -19.83 10.86
N GLY A 153 12.58 -20.00 10.82
CA GLY A 153 11.88 -21.20 11.28
C GLY A 153 11.81 -22.33 10.25
N GLN A 154 12.34 -22.13 9.04
CA GLN A 154 12.20 -23.07 7.92
C GLN A 154 12.80 -24.45 8.21
N SER A 155 13.94 -24.53 8.90
CA SER A 155 14.56 -25.81 9.29
C SER A 155 13.67 -26.62 10.23
N SER A 156 13.07 -25.95 11.22
CA SER A 156 12.16 -26.62 12.17
C SER A 156 10.89 -27.14 11.50
N ILE A 157 10.40 -26.48 10.45
CA ILE A 157 9.27 -26.97 9.63
C ILE A 157 9.68 -28.22 8.83
N GLN A 158 10.88 -28.24 8.26
CA GLN A 158 11.42 -29.42 7.56
C GLN A 158 11.49 -30.63 8.49
N GLU A 159 12.03 -30.44 9.69
CA GLU A 159 12.11 -31.49 10.72
C GLU A 159 10.72 -31.96 11.16
N THR A 160 9.79 -31.03 11.40
CA THR A 160 8.43 -31.35 11.88
C THR A 160 7.65 -32.18 10.87
N PHE A 161 7.75 -31.87 9.58
CA PHE A 161 6.95 -32.52 8.53
C PHE A 161 7.74 -33.53 7.68
N GLY A 162 9.04 -33.72 7.93
CA GLY A 162 9.89 -34.63 7.18
C GLY A 162 10.01 -34.28 5.70
N VAL A 163 10.08 -32.99 5.37
CA VAL A 163 10.14 -32.50 3.98
C VAL A 163 11.49 -31.87 3.64
N GLY A 164 11.88 -31.91 2.36
CA GLY A 164 13.10 -31.24 1.89
C GLY A 164 12.98 -29.71 1.81
N GLN A 165 14.13 -29.04 1.71
CA GLN A 165 14.27 -27.58 1.66
C GLN A 165 13.29 -26.91 0.70
N VAL A 166 13.22 -27.38 -0.55
CA VAL A 166 12.37 -26.78 -1.60
C VAL A 166 10.91 -26.72 -1.18
N VAL A 167 10.39 -27.78 -0.56
CA VAL A 167 8.99 -27.84 -0.10
C VAL A 167 8.75 -26.88 1.06
N ALA A 168 9.73 -26.73 1.95
CA ALA A 168 9.65 -25.77 3.05
C ALA A 168 9.71 -24.30 2.55
N THR A 169 10.55 -24.02 1.55
CA THR A 169 10.67 -22.70 0.89
C THR A 169 9.39 -22.27 0.16
N LEU A 170 8.52 -23.21 -0.26
CA LEU A 170 7.22 -22.87 -0.87
C LEU A 170 6.36 -21.94 0.01
N ASN A 171 6.54 -21.96 1.33
CA ASN A 171 5.84 -21.08 2.25
C ASN A 171 6.23 -19.60 2.10
N LEU A 172 7.48 -19.29 1.72
CA LEU A 172 7.95 -17.96 1.31
C LEU A 172 7.39 -17.64 -0.07
N SER A 173 7.65 -18.55 -0.99
CA SER A 173 7.46 -18.33 -2.41
C SER A 173 5.99 -18.11 -2.76
N LEU A 174 5.10 -18.98 -2.29
CA LEU A 174 3.68 -18.85 -2.60
C LEU A 174 3.01 -17.71 -1.85
N TYR A 175 3.49 -17.32 -0.66
CA TYR A 175 3.02 -16.08 -0.05
C TYR A 175 3.41 -14.88 -0.90
N ALA A 176 4.65 -14.87 -1.42
CA ALA A 176 5.13 -13.81 -2.29
C ALA A 176 4.32 -13.71 -3.59
N LEU A 177 4.04 -14.85 -4.21
CA LEU A 177 3.16 -14.93 -5.38
C LEU A 177 1.74 -14.44 -5.05
N GLY A 178 1.19 -14.89 -3.91
CA GLY A 178 -0.13 -14.51 -3.45
C GLY A 178 -0.28 -12.99 -3.32
N TYR A 179 0.67 -12.31 -2.67
CA TYR A 179 0.59 -10.86 -2.55
C TYR A 179 0.87 -10.11 -3.85
N GLY A 180 1.48 -10.74 -4.86
CA GLY A 180 1.55 -10.17 -6.21
C GLY A 180 0.21 -10.21 -6.95
N ILE A 181 -0.56 -11.29 -6.73
CA ILE A 181 -1.86 -11.52 -7.38
C ILE A 181 -2.96 -10.69 -6.73
N GLY A 182 -2.99 -10.61 -5.40
CA GLY A 182 -4.11 -9.97 -4.71
C GLY A 182 -4.34 -8.50 -5.07
N PRO A 183 -3.33 -7.62 -5.24
CA PRO A 183 -3.56 -6.22 -5.62
C PRO A 183 -4.14 -6.08 -7.02
N VAL A 184 -3.80 -7.00 -7.92
CA VAL A 184 -4.36 -7.06 -9.28
C VAL A 184 -5.88 -7.30 -9.25
N ILE A 185 -6.37 -7.98 -8.21
CA ILE A 185 -7.79 -8.21 -7.98
C ILE A 185 -8.40 -7.04 -7.19
N PHE A 186 -7.89 -6.78 -5.99
CA PHE A 186 -8.54 -5.92 -5.01
C PHE A 186 -8.32 -4.41 -5.22
N SER A 187 -7.22 -4.01 -5.87
CA SER A 187 -6.94 -2.58 -6.07
C SER A 187 -8.03 -1.91 -6.91
N PRO A 188 -8.46 -2.46 -8.06
CA PRO A 188 -9.54 -1.84 -8.83
C PRO A 188 -10.89 -1.92 -8.13
N PHE A 189 -11.17 -3.00 -7.38
CA PHE A 189 -12.40 -3.05 -6.58
C PHE A 189 -12.46 -1.93 -5.52
N SER A 190 -11.31 -1.47 -5.02
CA SER A 190 -11.27 -0.34 -4.08
C SER A 190 -11.62 1.02 -4.70
N GLU A 191 -11.56 1.14 -6.03
CA GLU A 191 -11.88 2.35 -6.78
C GLU A 191 -13.37 2.44 -7.13
N VAL A 192 -14.12 1.33 -7.03
CA VAL A 192 -15.56 1.32 -7.24
C VAL A 192 -16.24 2.16 -6.15
N ALA A 193 -17.05 3.14 -6.55
CA ALA A 193 -17.65 4.12 -5.65
C ALA A 193 -18.48 3.47 -4.53
N MET A 194 -19.11 2.33 -4.80
CA MET A 194 -19.89 1.60 -3.79
C MET A 194 -19.04 0.85 -2.75
N VAL A 195 -17.82 0.44 -3.11
CA VAL A 195 -16.97 -0.43 -2.30
C VAL A 195 -16.01 0.38 -1.43
N GLY A 196 -15.27 1.30 -2.04
CA GLY A 196 -14.28 2.13 -1.36
C GLY A 196 -13.06 1.37 -0.86
N ARG A 197 -12.16 2.06 -0.16
CA ARG A 197 -10.89 1.49 0.29
C ARG A 197 -11.02 0.78 1.62
N GLN A 198 -11.79 1.36 2.54
CA GLN A 198 -11.86 0.87 3.90
C GLN A 198 -12.43 -0.55 3.97
N VAL A 199 -13.53 -0.81 3.24
CA VAL A 199 -14.21 -2.10 3.31
C VAL A 199 -13.30 -3.22 2.83
N ILE A 200 -12.55 -2.97 1.74
CA ILE A 200 -11.55 -3.92 1.23
C ILE A 200 -10.48 -4.20 2.30
N TYR A 201 -9.88 -3.17 2.89
CA TYR A 201 -8.87 -3.38 3.95
C TYR A 201 -9.43 -4.19 5.12
N THR A 202 -10.60 -3.83 5.65
CA THR A 202 -11.18 -4.50 6.81
C THR A 202 -11.48 -5.95 6.55
N LEU A 203 -12.17 -6.26 5.45
CA LEU A 203 -12.59 -7.62 5.16
C LEU A 203 -11.41 -8.52 4.83
N THR A 204 -10.50 -8.09 3.95
CA THR A 204 -9.39 -8.94 3.55
C THR A 204 -8.39 -9.12 4.69
N PHE A 205 -8.19 -8.10 5.54
CA PHE A 205 -7.29 -8.20 6.69
C PHE A 205 -7.89 -9.00 7.86
N PHE A 206 -9.22 -9.02 8.01
CA PHE A 206 -9.90 -9.97 8.90
C PHE A 206 -9.64 -11.41 8.47
N VAL A 207 -9.83 -11.73 7.18
CA VAL A 207 -9.55 -13.06 6.63
C VAL A 207 -8.07 -13.41 6.78
N PHE A 208 -7.16 -12.45 6.53
CA PHE A 208 -5.73 -12.63 6.78
C PHE A 208 -5.44 -13.06 8.22
N THR A 209 -6.03 -12.36 9.21
CA THR A 209 -5.85 -12.65 10.63
C THR A 209 -6.36 -14.05 10.99
N MET A 210 -7.50 -14.46 10.45
CA MET A 210 -8.05 -15.81 10.66
C MET A 210 -7.15 -16.89 10.05
N PHE A 211 -6.57 -16.66 8.88
CA PHE A 211 -5.64 -17.61 8.28
C PHE A 211 -4.32 -17.72 9.04
N GLN A 212 -3.87 -16.69 9.77
CA GLN A 212 -2.71 -16.83 10.68
C GLN A 212 -2.98 -17.87 11.78
N ILE A 213 -4.19 -17.91 12.33
CA ILE A 213 -4.61 -18.96 13.28
C ILE A 213 -4.55 -20.34 12.62
N GLY A 214 -5.02 -20.44 11.38
CA GLY A 214 -4.92 -21.66 10.58
C GLY A 214 -3.46 -22.10 10.41
N ALA A 215 -2.57 -21.19 10.01
CA ALA A 215 -1.16 -21.48 9.82
C ALA A 215 -0.46 -21.90 11.12
N ALA A 216 -0.86 -21.32 12.26
CA ALA A 216 -0.33 -21.69 13.57
C ALA A 216 -0.75 -23.10 14.03
N THR A 217 -1.93 -23.57 13.61
CA THR A 217 -2.55 -24.82 14.09
C THR A 217 -2.50 -25.97 13.09
N VAL A 218 -2.12 -25.73 11.84
CA VAL A 218 -2.08 -26.73 10.77
C VAL A 218 -1.13 -27.89 11.08
N GLN A 219 -1.52 -29.11 10.73
CA GLN A 219 -0.80 -30.35 11.05
C GLN A 219 -0.21 -31.05 9.82
N ASN A 220 -0.22 -30.40 8.66
CA ASN A 220 0.39 -30.91 7.44
C ASN A 220 0.96 -29.78 6.59
N ILE A 221 2.01 -30.08 5.84
CA ILE A 221 2.75 -29.10 5.03
C ILE A 221 1.92 -28.54 3.87
N GLY A 222 1.09 -29.36 3.22
CA GLY A 222 0.26 -28.92 2.09
C GLY A 222 -0.76 -27.86 2.52
N GLY A 223 -1.41 -28.07 3.66
CA GLY A 223 -2.32 -27.11 4.27
C GLY A 223 -1.61 -25.82 4.65
N LEU A 224 -0.39 -25.88 5.19
CA LEU A 224 0.41 -24.69 5.48
C LEU A 224 0.69 -23.91 4.20
N ILE A 225 1.17 -24.58 3.13
CA ILE A 225 1.47 -23.96 1.83
C ILE A 225 0.24 -23.27 1.22
N VAL A 226 -0.94 -23.92 1.27
CA VAL A 226 -2.20 -23.33 0.77
C VAL A 226 -2.60 -22.11 1.60
N LEU A 227 -2.53 -22.21 2.93
CA LEU A 227 -2.81 -21.07 3.81
C LEU A 227 -1.83 -19.91 3.57
N ARG A 228 -0.55 -20.21 3.32
CA ARG A 228 0.46 -19.22 2.95
C ARG A 228 0.13 -18.53 1.62
N PHE A 229 -0.27 -19.27 0.60
CA PHE A 229 -0.71 -18.68 -0.66
C PHE A 229 -1.93 -17.76 -0.48
N LEU A 230 -2.98 -18.26 0.18
CA LEU A 230 -4.22 -17.52 0.39
C LEU A 230 -4.02 -16.29 1.29
N THR A 231 -3.22 -16.40 2.35
CA THR A 231 -2.85 -15.24 3.20
C THR A 231 -2.16 -14.16 2.40
N GLY A 232 -1.24 -14.52 1.49
CA GLY A 232 -0.59 -13.58 0.59
C GLY A 232 -1.59 -12.80 -0.26
N ILE A 233 -2.59 -13.48 -0.82
CA ILE A 233 -3.63 -12.82 -1.63
C ILE A 233 -4.41 -11.79 -0.81
N VAL A 234 -4.90 -12.18 0.38
CA VAL A 234 -5.82 -11.33 1.15
C VAL A 234 -5.14 -10.20 1.92
N CYS A 235 -3.85 -10.30 2.29
CA CYS A 235 -3.17 -9.18 2.96
C CYS A 235 -2.76 -8.05 1.99
N SER A 236 -2.62 -8.38 0.71
CA SER A 236 -1.98 -7.53 -0.28
C SER A 236 -2.67 -6.23 -0.73
N PRO A 237 -3.99 -5.98 -0.55
CA PRO A 237 -4.61 -4.77 -1.09
C PRO A 237 -3.87 -3.49 -0.69
N ALA A 238 -3.48 -3.39 0.58
CA ALA A 238 -2.75 -2.26 1.15
C ALA A 238 -1.41 -1.95 0.46
N LEU A 239 -0.81 -2.94 -0.22
CA LEU A 239 0.45 -2.75 -0.94
C LEU A 239 0.30 -1.88 -2.19
N ALA A 240 -0.86 -1.92 -2.86
CA ALA A 240 -1.12 -1.10 -4.04
C ALA A 240 -1.98 0.11 -3.72
N THR A 241 -3.01 -0.06 -2.90
CA THR A 241 -3.98 1.01 -2.61
C THR A 241 -3.51 1.90 -1.46
N GLY A 242 -2.48 1.51 -0.69
CA GLY A 242 -1.96 2.32 0.41
C GLY A 242 -1.46 3.69 -0.05
N GLY A 243 -0.71 3.73 -1.16
CA GLY A 243 -0.29 5.01 -1.75
C GLY A 243 -1.46 5.86 -2.25
N ALA A 244 -2.54 5.23 -2.72
CA ALA A 244 -3.75 5.93 -3.12
C ALA A 244 -4.48 6.53 -1.90
N THR A 245 -4.56 5.80 -0.78
CA THR A 245 -5.04 6.32 0.51
C THR A 245 -4.24 7.55 0.96
N VAL A 246 -2.91 7.54 0.83
CA VAL A 246 -2.08 8.72 1.15
C VAL A 246 -2.41 9.88 0.20
N GLY A 247 -2.59 9.60 -1.09
CA GLY A 247 -3.01 10.58 -2.09
C GLY A 247 -4.38 11.21 -1.83
N ASP A 248 -5.30 10.45 -1.24
CA ASP A 248 -6.63 10.95 -0.93
C ASP A 248 -6.63 11.97 0.23
N ILE A 249 -5.72 11.84 1.20
CA ILE A 249 -5.69 12.69 2.42
C ILE A 249 -4.62 13.79 2.40
N ILE A 250 -3.61 13.69 1.54
CA ILE A 250 -2.46 14.61 1.46
C ILE A 250 -2.54 15.47 0.19
N THR A 251 -2.27 16.76 0.33
CA THR A 251 -2.23 17.68 -0.81
C THR A 251 -1.06 17.37 -1.75
N PRO A 252 -1.18 17.62 -3.07
CA PRO A 252 -0.17 17.27 -4.06
C PRO A 252 1.25 17.77 -3.75
N LYS A 253 1.37 18.94 -3.10
CA LYS A 253 2.65 19.53 -2.70
C LYS A 253 3.44 18.67 -1.70
N ASN A 254 2.75 18.06 -0.73
CA ASN A 254 3.38 17.29 0.34
C ASN A 254 3.39 15.77 0.06
N LEU A 255 2.65 15.34 -0.98
CA LEU A 255 2.43 13.94 -1.31
C LEU A 255 3.74 13.13 -1.48
N PRO A 256 4.77 13.58 -2.22
CA PRO A 256 6.00 12.81 -2.38
C PRO A 256 6.73 12.53 -1.06
N LEU A 257 6.73 13.51 -0.15
CA LEU A 257 7.34 13.36 1.17
C LEU A 257 6.56 12.38 2.03
N CYS A 258 5.23 12.49 2.07
CA CYS A 258 4.38 11.58 2.84
C CYS A 258 4.44 10.14 2.31
N LEU A 259 4.48 9.95 0.99
CA LEU A 259 4.69 8.62 0.39
C LEU A 259 6.07 8.04 0.76
N SER A 260 7.11 8.87 0.78
CA SER A 260 8.45 8.44 1.20
C SER A 260 8.48 7.99 2.67
N ILE A 261 7.73 8.67 3.55
CA ILE A 261 7.59 8.29 4.97
C ILE A 261 6.80 6.99 5.09
N TRP A 262 5.69 6.85 4.36
CA TRP A 262 4.91 5.61 4.33
C TRP A 262 5.77 4.42 3.91
N ASP A 263 6.59 4.58 2.86
CA ASP A 263 7.44 3.54 2.27
C ASP A 263 8.56 3.02 3.21
N LEU A 264 8.87 3.75 4.29
CA LEU A 264 9.73 3.22 5.35
C LEU A 264 9.09 1.98 6.01
N GLY A 265 7.79 2.00 6.31
CA GLY A 265 7.07 0.86 6.89
C GLY A 265 7.27 -0.46 6.12
N PRO A 266 6.85 -0.55 4.84
CA PRO A 266 7.01 -1.75 4.03
C PRO A 266 8.47 -2.13 3.76
N THR A 267 9.40 -1.16 3.80
CA THR A 267 10.83 -1.44 3.64
C THR A 267 11.44 -2.11 4.88
N PHE A 268 11.13 -1.60 6.09
CA PHE A 268 11.63 -2.14 7.36
C PHE A 268 10.98 -3.47 7.75
N ALA A 269 9.75 -3.70 7.30
CA ALA A 269 8.98 -4.89 7.61
C ALA A 269 9.69 -6.22 7.31
N PRO A 270 10.17 -6.47 6.07
CA PRO A 270 10.82 -7.73 5.75
C PRO A 270 12.20 -7.87 6.42
N ILE A 271 12.80 -6.76 6.87
CA ILE A 271 14.08 -6.68 7.56
C ILE A 271 13.94 -7.10 9.04
N ILE A 272 12.91 -6.58 9.71
CA ILE A 272 12.61 -6.90 11.12
C ILE A 272 11.97 -8.30 11.25
N GLY A 273 11.29 -8.78 10.21
CA GLY A 273 10.65 -10.10 10.18
C GLY A 273 11.54 -11.24 10.67
N PRO A 274 12.71 -11.52 10.05
CA PRO A 274 13.60 -12.60 10.48
C PRO A 274 14.00 -12.51 11.96
N LEU A 275 14.22 -11.31 12.49
CA LEU A 275 14.55 -11.10 13.91
C LEU A 275 13.39 -11.46 14.86
N LEU A 276 12.18 -10.99 14.55
CA LEU A 276 10.99 -11.34 15.34
C LEU A 276 10.66 -12.83 15.21
N GLY A 277 10.79 -13.38 14.00
CA GLY A 277 10.62 -14.79 13.70
C GLY A 277 11.59 -15.66 14.50
N ALA A 278 12.88 -15.33 14.46
CA ALA A 278 13.91 -15.98 15.26
C ALA A 278 13.61 -15.93 16.76
N SER A 279 13.13 -14.80 17.25
CA SER A 279 12.78 -14.62 18.66
C SER A 279 11.64 -15.56 19.07
N MET A 280 10.59 -15.67 18.24
CA MET A 280 9.48 -16.59 18.50
C MET A 280 9.90 -18.06 18.38
N MET A 281 10.75 -18.37 17.40
CA MET A 281 11.36 -19.69 17.21
C MET A 281 12.10 -20.16 18.45
N VAL A 282 13.04 -19.35 18.94
CA VAL A 282 13.89 -19.69 20.09
C VAL A 282 13.08 -19.74 21.38
N ALA A 283 12.13 -18.82 21.57
CA ALA A 283 11.29 -18.81 22.78
C ALA A 283 10.37 -20.04 22.88
N LYS A 284 9.89 -20.53 21.74
CA LYS A 284 8.97 -21.67 21.66
C LYS A 284 9.26 -22.55 20.45
N ASN A 285 8.60 -22.28 19.31
CA ASN A 285 8.71 -23.07 18.07
C ASN A 285 8.13 -22.29 16.88
N TRP A 286 8.17 -22.88 15.69
CA TRP A 286 7.74 -22.23 14.45
C TRP A 286 6.27 -21.83 14.40
N ARG A 287 5.40 -22.50 15.17
CA ARG A 287 3.98 -22.14 15.22
C ARG A 287 3.77 -20.79 15.89
N TRP A 288 4.65 -20.41 16.83
CA TRP A 288 4.56 -19.13 17.52
C TRP A 288 4.86 -17.92 16.65
N ILE A 289 5.53 -18.12 15.51
CA ILE A 289 5.67 -17.08 14.48
C ILE A 289 4.27 -16.64 13.99
N PHE A 290 3.40 -17.60 13.70
CA PHE A 290 2.04 -17.34 13.22
C PHE A 290 1.11 -16.85 14.32
N TRP A 291 1.29 -17.28 15.58
CA TRP A 291 0.56 -16.70 16.72
C TRP A 291 0.94 -15.24 16.95
N PHE A 292 2.21 -14.89 16.84
CA PHE A 292 2.65 -13.49 16.90
C PHE A 292 2.00 -12.65 15.79
N MET A 293 2.00 -13.16 14.56
CA MET A 293 1.31 -12.52 13.44
C MET A 293 -0.18 -12.35 13.70
N THR A 294 -0.83 -13.34 14.31
CA THR A 294 -2.25 -13.26 14.70
C THR A 294 -2.50 -12.13 15.70
N TRP A 295 -1.63 -11.95 16.69
CA TRP A 295 -1.79 -10.90 17.71
C TRP A 295 -1.59 -9.50 17.13
N ILE A 296 -0.52 -9.29 16.37
CA ILE A 296 -0.24 -7.97 15.78
C ILE A 296 -1.27 -7.60 14.70
N SER A 297 -1.72 -8.57 13.89
CA SER A 297 -2.77 -8.34 12.90
C SER A 297 -4.15 -8.16 13.55
N GLY A 298 -4.46 -8.91 14.60
CA GLY A 298 -5.68 -8.73 15.37
C GLY A 298 -5.77 -7.36 16.04
N PHE A 299 -4.67 -6.90 16.65
CA PHE A 299 -4.58 -5.54 17.19
C PHE A 299 -4.81 -4.48 16.11
N THR A 300 -4.12 -4.60 14.98
CA THR A 300 -4.22 -3.65 13.86
C THR A 300 -5.62 -3.65 13.23
N LEU A 301 -6.26 -4.82 13.14
CA LEU A 301 -7.64 -4.92 12.67
C LEU A 301 -8.60 -4.20 13.60
N ILE A 302 -8.45 -4.38 14.92
CA ILE A 302 -9.27 -3.70 15.91
C ILE A 302 -9.10 -2.19 15.78
N THR A 303 -7.88 -1.67 15.75
CA THR A 303 -7.66 -0.23 15.61
C THR A 303 -8.27 0.29 14.32
N MET A 304 -8.07 -0.41 13.20
CA MET A 304 -8.58 0.00 11.89
C MET A 304 -10.13 0.03 11.83
N ILE A 305 -10.82 -0.92 12.48
CA ILE A 305 -12.29 -0.91 12.55
C ILE A 305 -12.81 0.38 13.21
N PHE A 306 -12.11 0.87 14.23
CA PHE A 306 -12.53 2.04 15.00
C PHE A 306 -11.94 3.37 14.52
N LEU A 307 -10.72 3.39 13.98
CA LEU A 307 -9.97 4.63 13.79
C LEU A 307 -9.59 4.92 12.32
N PHE A 308 -9.85 3.98 11.41
CA PHE A 308 -9.65 4.20 9.98
C PHE A 308 -10.99 4.59 9.35
N PRO A 309 -11.26 5.83 8.93
CA PRO A 309 -12.44 6.15 8.13
C PRO A 309 -12.22 5.84 6.65
N GLU A 310 -13.29 5.77 5.87
CA GLU A 310 -13.19 5.75 4.41
C GLU A 310 -12.46 6.99 3.90
N THR A 311 -11.49 6.77 3.02
CA THR A 311 -10.62 7.82 2.46
C THR A 311 -10.91 8.11 0.99
N SER A 312 -11.57 7.22 0.26
CA SER A 312 -11.90 7.46 -1.15
C SER A 312 -12.90 8.62 -1.28
N PRO A 313 -12.56 9.71 -2.01
CA PRO A 313 -13.47 10.80 -2.30
C PRO A 313 -14.78 10.32 -2.96
N ASP A 314 -14.67 9.41 -3.92
CA ASP A 314 -15.82 8.86 -4.67
C ASP A 314 -16.75 8.04 -3.77
N ASN A 315 -16.19 7.24 -2.86
CA ASN A 315 -16.99 6.46 -1.92
C ASN A 315 -17.69 7.35 -0.88
N ILE A 316 -17.00 8.38 -0.38
CA ILE A 316 -17.60 9.34 0.57
C ILE A 316 -18.81 10.04 -0.07
N LEU A 317 -18.66 10.53 -1.30
CA LEU A 317 -19.77 11.14 -2.05
C LEU A 317 -20.88 10.14 -2.33
N TYR A 318 -20.54 8.89 -2.67
CA TYR A 318 -21.55 7.83 -2.84
C TYR A 318 -22.34 7.56 -1.56
N ARG A 319 -21.67 7.50 -0.40
CA ARG A 319 -22.34 7.36 0.91
C ARG A 319 -23.25 8.55 1.20
N ARG A 320 -22.81 9.78 0.90
CA ARG A 320 -23.61 11.00 1.02
C ARG A 320 -24.87 10.93 0.15
N ALA A 321 -24.72 10.59 -1.14
CA ALA A 321 -25.86 10.43 -2.06
C ALA A 321 -26.84 9.36 -1.55
N LYS A 322 -26.33 8.21 -1.08
CA LYS A 322 -27.15 7.14 -0.50
C LYS A 322 -27.94 7.60 0.74
N ARG A 323 -27.32 8.39 1.62
CA ARG A 323 -28.00 8.97 2.80
C ARG A 323 -29.07 9.98 2.39
N LEU A 324 -28.79 10.85 1.41
CA LEU A 324 -29.77 11.79 0.85
C LEU A 324 -30.99 11.10 0.23
N ARG A 325 -30.77 10.05 -0.59
CA ARG A 325 -31.87 9.22 -1.14
C ARG A 325 -32.75 8.63 -0.03
N LYS A 326 -32.12 8.13 1.04
CA LYS A 326 -32.83 7.55 2.19
C LYS A 326 -33.62 8.60 2.99
N GLN A 327 -33.11 9.82 3.12
CA GLN A 327 -33.75 10.92 3.87
C GLN A 327 -34.89 11.58 3.09
N THR A 328 -34.69 11.81 1.79
CA THR A 328 -35.67 12.49 0.92
C THR A 328 -36.71 11.56 0.33
N GLY A 329 -36.38 10.25 0.22
CA GLY A 329 -37.18 9.30 -0.56
C GLY A 329 -37.03 9.45 -2.08
N ASP A 330 -36.15 10.35 -2.54
CA ASP A 330 -35.92 10.61 -3.95
C ASP A 330 -34.69 9.86 -4.47
N ASN A 331 -34.89 8.97 -5.45
CA ASN A 331 -33.82 8.16 -6.02
C ASN A 331 -33.01 8.87 -7.12
N ARG A 332 -33.33 10.14 -7.43
CA ARG A 332 -32.65 10.88 -8.50
C ARG A 332 -31.23 11.31 -8.15
N TYR A 333 -30.90 11.48 -6.87
CA TYR A 333 -29.54 11.88 -6.46
C TYR A 333 -28.52 10.89 -7.02
N TYR A 334 -27.37 11.33 -7.56
CA TYR A 334 -26.30 10.46 -8.07
C TYR A 334 -24.93 11.12 -7.97
N THR A 335 -23.86 10.31 -8.05
CA THR A 335 -22.48 10.81 -8.16
C THR A 335 -21.86 10.49 -9.52
N LYS A 336 -20.80 11.23 -9.88
CA LYS A 336 -20.10 11.05 -11.16
C LYS A 336 -19.55 9.63 -11.30
N GLN A 337 -18.83 9.17 -10.28
CA GLN A 337 -18.20 7.85 -10.30
C GLN A 337 -19.23 6.72 -10.30
N GLU A 338 -20.33 6.86 -9.56
CA GLU A 338 -21.44 5.89 -9.59
C GLU A 338 -22.04 5.74 -10.99
N ARG A 339 -22.21 6.86 -11.73
CA ARG A 339 -22.70 6.84 -13.11
C ARG A 339 -21.71 6.12 -14.03
N ILE A 340 -20.41 6.39 -13.89
CA ILE A 340 -19.35 5.70 -14.66
C ILE A 340 -19.35 4.19 -14.35
N ASP A 341 -19.36 3.83 -13.07
CA ASP A 341 -19.35 2.44 -12.62
C ASP A 341 -20.58 1.67 -13.14
N SER A 342 -21.75 2.31 -13.20
CA SER A 342 -23.00 1.70 -13.68
C SER A 342 -22.98 1.36 -15.18
N GLN A 343 -22.15 2.05 -15.97
CA GLN A 343 -22.02 1.84 -17.41
C GLN A 343 -21.03 0.72 -17.76
N ILE A 344 -20.18 0.31 -16.81
CA ILE A 344 -19.14 -0.70 -17.04
C ILE A 344 -19.70 -2.07 -16.65
N LYS A 345 -19.70 -3.00 -17.60
CA LYS A 345 -20.02 -4.41 -17.30
C LYS A 345 -18.91 -5.01 -16.44
N ILE A 346 -19.28 -5.84 -15.46
CA ILE A 346 -18.34 -6.53 -14.56
C ILE A 346 -17.31 -7.36 -15.35
N SER A 347 -17.72 -8.02 -16.45
CA SER A 347 -16.81 -8.75 -17.34
C SER A 347 -15.74 -7.85 -17.95
N ASP A 348 -16.15 -6.67 -18.42
CA ASP A 348 -15.27 -5.72 -19.09
C ASP A 348 -14.34 -5.06 -18.07
N PHE A 349 -14.83 -4.81 -16.86
CA PHE A 349 -14.03 -4.37 -15.72
C PHE A 349 -12.95 -5.38 -15.37
N LEU A 350 -13.30 -6.66 -15.21
CA LEU A 350 -12.35 -7.72 -14.87
C LEU A 350 -11.31 -7.92 -15.98
N VAL A 351 -11.72 -7.93 -17.25
CA VAL A 351 -10.78 -8.04 -18.38
C VAL A 351 -9.85 -6.84 -18.44
N ARG A 352 -10.38 -5.61 -18.32
CA ARG A 352 -9.55 -4.39 -18.29
C ARG A 352 -8.56 -4.39 -17.12
N THR A 353 -8.97 -4.86 -15.97
CA THR A 353 -8.15 -4.92 -14.75
C THR A 353 -7.07 -5.99 -14.82
N LEU A 354 -7.41 -7.20 -15.28
CA LEU A 354 -6.50 -8.35 -15.25
C LEU A 354 -5.60 -8.42 -16.49
N TYR A 355 -6.12 -8.15 -17.70
CA TYR A 355 -5.39 -8.36 -18.95
C TYR A 355 -4.54 -7.15 -19.36
N LYS A 356 -5.01 -5.93 -19.09
CA LYS A 356 -4.33 -4.70 -19.52
C LYS A 356 -2.92 -4.53 -18.94
N PRO A 357 -2.63 -4.86 -17.67
CA PRO A 357 -1.27 -4.81 -17.14
C PRO A 357 -0.30 -5.66 -17.97
N PHE A 358 -0.65 -6.93 -18.27
CA PHE A 358 0.19 -7.80 -19.10
C PHE A 358 0.39 -7.25 -20.50
N LYS A 359 -0.67 -6.74 -21.12
CA LYS A 359 -0.60 -6.12 -22.45
C LYS A 359 0.38 -4.94 -22.47
N ILE A 360 0.31 -4.05 -21.47
CA ILE A 360 1.22 -2.89 -21.37
C ILE A 360 2.66 -3.36 -21.16
N ILE A 361 2.91 -4.32 -20.27
CA ILE A 361 4.28 -4.83 -20.02
C ILE A 361 4.92 -5.34 -21.30
N VAL A 362 4.18 -6.10 -22.12
CA VAL A 362 4.71 -6.70 -23.35
C VAL A 362 4.87 -5.66 -24.46
N GLN A 363 3.97 -4.70 -24.54
CA GLN A 363 3.94 -3.71 -25.64
C GLN A 363 4.81 -2.48 -25.39
N GLU A 364 5.17 -2.19 -24.14
CA GLU A 364 5.96 -1.03 -23.74
C GLU A 364 7.36 -1.44 -23.25
N PRO A 365 8.40 -1.33 -24.11
CA PRO A 365 9.75 -1.75 -23.76
C PRO A 365 10.31 -1.03 -22.53
N ILE A 366 9.98 0.24 -22.33
CA ILE A 366 10.41 1.02 -21.16
C ILE A 366 9.89 0.39 -19.87
N VAL A 367 8.59 0.05 -19.84
CA VAL A 367 7.95 -0.61 -18.69
C VAL A 367 8.58 -1.98 -18.45
N LEU A 368 8.79 -2.77 -19.51
CA LEU A 368 9.38 -4.10 -19.40
C LEU A 368 10.78 -4.07 -18.78
N VAL A 369 11.66 -3.18 -19.25
CA VAL A 369 13.05 -3.13 -18.77
C VAL A 369 13.11 -2.69 -17.31
N PHE A 370 12.32 -1.71 -16.89
CA PHE A 370 12.21 -1.34 -15.47
C PHE A 370 11.61 -2.45 -14.61
N ASN A 371 10.61 -3.16 -15.12
CA ASN A 371 10.04 -4.31 -14.43
C ASN A 371 11.08 -5.41 -14.25
N ILE A 372 11.89 -5.73 -15.27
CA ILE A 372 12.98 -6.69 -15.15
C ILE A 372 14.00 -6.22 -14.11
N TYR A 373 14.38 -4.94 -14.13
CA TYR A 373 15.37 -4.41 -13.20
C TYR A 373 14.91 -4.46 -11.74
N LEU A 374 13.70 -3.96 -11.45
CA LEU A 374 13.13 -4.03 -10.11
C LEU A 374 12.86 -5.47 -9.67
N SER A 375 12.41 -6.34 -10.58
CA SER A 375 12.13 -7.74 -10.24
C SER A 375 13.41 -8.53 -9.97
N LEU A 376 14.49 -8.27 -10.71
CA LEU A 376 15.81 -8.85 -10.41
C LEU A 376 16.31 -8.39 -9.04
N ALA A 377 16.27 -7.09 -8.77
CA ALA A 377 16.69 -6.53 -7.49
C ALA A 377 15.88 -7.11 -6.33
N TYR A 378 14.56 -7.21 -6.49
CA TYR A 378 13.69 -7.73 -5.45
C TYR A 378 13.78 -9.26 -5.31
N GLY A 379 13.99 -10.00 -6.41
CA GLY A 379 14.31 -11.43 -6.37
C GLY A 379 15.63 -11.67 -5.63
N ALA A 380 16.65 -10.85 -5.89
CA ALA A 380 17.93 -10.88 -5.17
C ALA A 380 17.75 -10.60 -3.68
N PHE A 381 16.86 -9.68 -3.30
CA PHE A 381 16.51 -9.45 -1.90
C PHE A 381 15.97 -10.73 -1.25
N TYR A 382 15.11 -11.47 -1.96
CA TYR A 382 14.55 -12.73 -1.47
C TYR A 382 15.57 -13.88 -1.43
N LEU A 383 16.64 -13.83 -2.24
CA LEU A 383 17.74 -14.79 -2.11
C LEU A 383 18.45 -14.68 -0.76
N PHE A 384 18.50 -13.48 -0.14
CA PHE A 384 19.12 -13.32 1.16
C PHE A 384 18.44 -14.14 2.25
N PHE A 385 17.13 -14.42 2.14
CA PHE A 385 16.43 -15.31 3.08
C PHE A 385 16.99 -16.74 3.10
N GLU A 386 17.55 -17.19 1.98
CA GLU A 386 18.19 -18.50 1.85
C GLU A 386 19.72 -18.41 2.01
N ALA A 387 20.34 -17.30 1.59
CA ALA A 387 21.79 -17.11 1.67
C ALA A 387 22.27 -16.81 3.10
N PHE A 388 21.51 -16.07 3.90
CA PHE A 388 21.94 -15.68 5.25
C PHE A 388 22.06 -16.88 6.19
N PRO A 389 21.13 -17.85 6.21
CA PRO A 389 21.34 -19.07 6.96
C PRO A 389 22.61 -19.83 6.53
N LEU A 390 22.94 -19.85 5.23
CA LEU A 390 24.17 -20.50 4.73
C LEU A 390 25.43 -19.79 5.22
N VAL A 391 25.43 -18.45 5.25
CA VAL A 391 26.60 -17.65 5.67
C VAL A 391 26.71 -17.59 7.19
N PHE A 392 25.69 -17.09 7.88
CA PHE A 392 25.79 -16.77 9.30
C PHE A 392 25.66 -17.99 10.21
N ASN A 393 24.72 -18.90 9.95
CA ASN A 393 24.67 -20.16 10.71
C ASN A 393 25.77 -21.13 10.23
N GLY A 394 25.98 -21.25 8.92
CA GLY A 394 26.90 -22.23 8.35
C GLY A 394 28.39 -21.93 8.56
N ILE A 395 28.84 -20.69 8.30
CA ILE A 395 30.26 -20.31 8.41
C ILE A 395 30.59 -19.79 9.81
N TYR A 396 29.73 -18.91 10.33
CA TYR A 396 30.00 -18.18 11.58
C TYR A 396 29.33 -18.78 12.82
N ASN A 397 28.49 -19.81 12.67
CA ASN A 397 27.77 -20.47 13.77
C ASN A 397 26.92 -19.50 14.62
N PHE A 398 26.35 -18.47 13.99
CA PHE A 398 25.44 -17.56 14.65
C PHE A 398 24.21 -18.31 15.17
N SER A 399 23.71 -17.90 16.32
CA SER A 399 22.40 -18.31 16.81
C SER A 399 21.28 -17.79 15.90
N PRO A 400 20.06 -18.37 15.96
CA PRO A 400 18.94 -17.89 15.15
C PRO A 400 18.66 -16.39 15.32
N ILE A 401 18.81 -15.86 16.54
CA ILE A 401 18.58 -14.44 16.84
C ILE A 401 19.69 -13.58 16.23
N GLU A 402 20.96 -13.99 16.32
CA GLU A 402 22.10 -13.30 15.68
C GLU A 402 21.96 -13.30 14.15
N THR A 403 21.50 -14.41 13.56
CA THR A 403 21.17 -14.47 12.13
C THR A 403 20.00 -13.54 11.79
N GLY A 404 18.98 -13.41 12.64
CA GLY A 404 17.92 -12.42 12.47
C GLY A 404 18.43 -10.96 12.57
N LEU A 405 19.37 -10.69 13.47
CA LEU A 405 20.03 -9.39 13.64
C LEU A 405 20.88 -9.00 12.41
N SER A 406 21.42 -9.98 11.68
CA SER A 406 22.28 -9.69 10.52
C SER A 406 21.57 -8.84 9.46
N TYR A 407 20.25 -9.00 9.27
CA TYR A 407 19.42 -8.20 8.35
C TYR A 407 19.36 -6.71 8.68
N MET A 408 19.80 -6.27 9.86
CA MET A 408 19.74 -4.86 10.24
C MET A 408 20.65 -3.96 9.38
N GLY A 409 21.57 -4.52 8.59
CA GLY A 409 22.32 -3.75 7.59
C GLY A 409 21.39 -3.08 6.57
N PHE A 410 20.35 -3.78 6.11
CA PHE A 410 19.32 -3.17 5.25
C PHE A 410 18.57 -2.02 5.94
N ALA A 411 18.31 -2.12 7.24
CA ALA A 411 17.63 -1.07 8.00
C ALA A 411 18.48 0.21 8.05
N VAL A 412 19.79 0.06 8.32
CA VAL A 412 20.75 1.17 8.28
C VAL A 412 20.80 1.80 6.88
N GLY A 413 20.83 0.98 5.83
CA GLY A 413 20.76 1.47 4.45
C GLY A 413 19.50 2.30 4.19
N SER A 414 18.35 1.85 4.66
CA SER A 414 17.07 2.56 4.48
C SER A 414 17.06 3.93 5.16
N LEU A 415 17.64 4.05 6.37
CA LEU A 415 17.79 5.34 7.07
C LEU A 415 18.70 6.32 6.33
N ILE A 416 19.71 5.83 5.61
CA ILE A 416 20.61 6.64 4.79
C ILE A 416 19.94 7.06 3.48
N CYS A 417 19.07 6.22 2.91
CA CYS A 417 18.40 6.51 1.65
C CYS A 417 17.44 7.69 1.73
N PHE A 418 16.66 7.79 2.81
CA PHE A 418 15.66 8.85 2.99
C PHE A 418 16.23 10.28 2.87
N PRO A 419 17.29 10.67 3.61
CA PRO A 419 17.89 12.00 3.45
C PRO A 419 18.52 12.19 2.06
N LEU A 420 19.07 11.15 1.43
CA LEU A 420 19.61 11.23 0.07
C LEU A 420 18.51 11.54 -0.95
N LEU A 421 17.36 10.88 -0.86
CA LEU A 421 16.20 11.20 -1.69
C LEU A 421 15.68 12.61 -1.40
N TYR A 422 15.57 13.00 -0.14
CA TYR A 422 15.14 14.36 0.22
C TYR A 422 16.06 15.43 -0.37
N LEU A 423 17.38 15.22 -0.31
CA LEU A 423 18.36 16.10 -0.95
C LEU A 423 18.20 16.12 -2.47
N PHE A 424 17.99 14.97 -3.11
CA PHE A 424 17.72 14.91 -4.55
C PHE A 424 16.44 15.67 -4.94
N LEU A 425 15.34 15.46 -4.21
CA LEU A 425 14.07 16.14 -4.45
C LEU A 425 14.23 17.65 -4.30
N THR A 426 14.86 18.12 -3.22
CA THR A 426 14.97 19.55 -2.93
C THR A 426 16.02 20.28 -3.76
N LYS A 427 17.14 19.63 -4.11
CA LYS A 427 18.28 20.29 -4.81
C LYS A 427 18.28 20.08 -6.32
N VAL A 428 17.66 19.01 -6.82
CA VAL A 428 17.68 18.68 -8.25
C VAL A 428 16.29 18.81 -8.86
N LEU A 429 15.29 18.17 -8.24
CA LEU A 429 13.96 18.08 -8.84
C LEU A 429 13.13 19.36 -8.69
N ASN A 430 12.93 19.85 -7.45
CA ASN A 430 12.09 21.02 -7.17
C ASN A 430 12.51 22.26 -7.98
N PRO A 431 13.81 22.61 -8.08
CA PRO A 431 14.23 23.76 -8.89
C PRO A 431 13.92 23.58 -10.38
N ARG A 432 13.90 22.34 -10.89
CA ARG A 432 13.55 22.07 -12.29
C ARG A 432 12.04 22.13 -12.53
N ILE A 433 11.24 21.69 -11.54
CA ILE A 433 9.78 21.82 -11.57
C ILE A 433 9.40 23.31 -11.56
N GLU A 434 9.97 24.10 -10.64
CA GLU A 434 9.71 25.54 -10.54
C GLU A 434 10.07 26.30 -11.82
N ASN A 435 11.15 25.86 -12.50
CA ASN A 435 11.57 26.44 -13.77
C ASN A 435 10.87 25.83 -15.00
N ASN A 436 9.85 24.98 -14.85
CA ASN A 436 9.16 24.27 -15.94
C ASN A 436 10.10 23.49 -16.89
N THR A 437 11.25 23.05 -16.39
CA THR A 437 12.26 22.26 -17.15
C THR A 437 12.29 20.79 -16.73
N ALA A 438 11.42 20.38 -15.81
CA ALA A 438 11.34 19.01 -15.34
C ALA A 438 10.79 18.10 -16.45
N THR A 439 11.64 17.20 -16.93
CA THR A 439 11.25 16.07 -17.79
C THR A 439 11.22 14.78 -16.97
N PRO A 440 10.47 13.74 -17.39
CA PRO A 440 10.53 12.43 -16.75
C PRO A 440 11.97 11.91 -16.61
N GLU A 441 12.82 12.14 -17.61
CA GLU A 441 14.22 11.72 -17.60
C GLU A 441 15.05 12.34 -16.46
N THR A 442 14.62 13.46 -15.87
CA THR A 442 15.27 14.05 -14.69
C THR A 442 15.26 13.08 -13.50
N PHE A 443 14.23 12.26 -13.34
CA PHE A 443 14.16 11.25 -12.28
C PHE A 443 15.23 10.17 -12.42
N LEU A 444 15.66 9.87 -13.66
CA LEU A 444 16.65 8.82 -13.94
C LEU A 444 18.07 9.18 -13.45
N ILE A 445 18.35 10.46 -13.22
CA ILE A 445 19.66 10.93 -12.73
C ILE A 445 20.02 10.25 -11.41
N LEU A 446 19.06 10.11 -10.50
CA LEU A 446 19.27 9.41 -9.23
C LEU A 446 19.62 7.93 -9.46
N ALA A 447 18.88 7.25 -10.34
CA ALA A 447 19.13 5.85 -10.68
C ALA A 447 20.49 5.63 -11.37
N MET A 448 20.97 6.60 -12.16
CA MET A 448 22.31 6.55 -12.79
C MET A 448 23.43 6.60 -11.75
N TRP A 449 23.26 7.34 -10.64
CA TRP A 449 24.25 7.42 -9.58
C TRP A 449 24.26 6.20 -8.67
N VAL A 450 23.07 5.76 -8.23
CA VAL A 450 22.94 4.68 -7.24
C VAL A 450 22.91 3.28 -7.85
N GLY A 451 22.63 3.15 -9.16
CA GLY A 451 22.47 1.87 -9.85
C GLY A 451 23.68 0.93 -9.74
N TRP A 452 24.87 1.48 -9.56
CA TRP A 452 26.11 0.72 -9.37
C TRP A 452 26.27 0.09 -7.98
N ALA A 453 25.50 0.55 -6.99
CA ALA A 453 25.58 0.02 -5.63
C ALA A 453 24.99 -1.39 -5.51
N LEU A 454 24.01 -1.75 -6.37
CA LEU A 454 23.47 -3.12 -6.41
C LEU A 454 24.52 -4.16 -6.82
N PRO A 455 25.19 -4.08 -7.99
CA PRO A 455 26.22 -5.06 -8.32
C PRO A 455 27.37 -5.04 -7.30
N ALA A 456 27.80 -3.87 -6.84
CA ALA A 456 28.84 -3.76 -5.81
C ALA A 456 28.47 -4.52 -4.53
N SER A 457 27.24 -4.37 -4.04
CA SER A 457 26.73 -5.11 -2.88
C SER A 457 26.78 -6.63 -3.07
N LEU A 458 26.35 -7.14 -4.23
CA LEU A 458 26.32 -8.57 -4.52
C LEU A 458 27.72 -9.19 -4.61
N PHE A 459 28.69 -8.48 -5.19
CA PHE A 459 30.08 -8.92 -5.22
C PHE A 459 30.73 -8.86 -3.83
N ILE A 460 30.51 -7.79 -3.05
CA ILE A 460 31.03 -7.67 -1.69
C ILE A 460 30.42 -8.76 -0.79
N PHE A 461 29.12 -9.01 -0.89
CA PHE A 461 28.46 -10.11 -0.17
C PHE A 461 29.06 -11.45 -0.57
N GLY A 462 29.07 -11.77 -1.87
CA GLY A 462 29.49 -13.06 -2.39
C GLY A 462 30.93 -13.42 -2.01
N TRP A 463 31.87 -12.51 -2.26
CA TRP A 463 33.30 -12.76 -2.06
C TRP A 463 33.79 -12.35 -0.67
N GLY A 464 33.06 -11.48 0.04
CA GLY A 464 33.38 -11.04 1.40
C GLY A 464 32.82 -11.93 2.50
N ALA A 465 31.85 -12.81 2.20
CA ALA A 465 31.18 -13.65 3.20
C ALA A 465 32.07 -14.61 3.98
N GLY A 466 33.20 -15.04 3.42
CA GLY A 466 34.16 -15.91 4.12
C GLY A 466 35.25 -15.15 4.89
N VAL A 467 35.33 -13.82 4.76
CA VAL A 467 36.45 -13.03 5.30
C VAL A 467 36.14 -12.49 6.69
N HIS A 468 35.03 -11.76 6.83
CA HIS A 468 34.58 -11.22 8.12
C HIS A 468 33.05 -11.04 8.09
N TRP A 469 32.35 -11.45 9.15
CA TRP A 469 30.88 -11.45 9.22
C TRP A 469 30.27 -10.06 8.97
N MET A 470 30.99 -8.99 9.31
CA MET A 470 30.58 -7.60 9.08
C MET A 470 30.55 -7.20 7.59
N LEU A 471 31.32 -7.85 6.71
CA LEU A 471 31.34 -7.50 5.28
C LEU A 471 30.01 -7.80 4.57
N PRO A 472 29.41 -9.00 4.73
CA PRO A 472 28.03 -9.25 4.31
C PRO A 472 27.04 -8.21 4.82
N ILE A 473 27.08 -7.88 6.12
CA ILE A 473 26.14 -6.92 6.72
C ILE A 473 26.34 -5.51 6.13
N ALA A 474 27.58 -5.08 5.93
CA ALA A 474 27.89 -3.79 5.31
C ALA A 474 27.45 -3.73 3.83
N SER A 475 27.46 -4.87 3.13
CA SER A 475 26.99 -4.94 1.74
C SER A 475 25.50 -4.66 1.61
N GLU A 476 24.70 -5.01 2.63
CA GLU A 476 23.25 -4.75 2.67
C GLU A 476 22.93 -3.25 2.59
N VAL A 477 23.79 -2.41 3.16
CA VAL A 477 23.64 -0.95 3.10
C VAL A 477 23.71 -0.46 1.66
N LEU A 478 24.67 -0.96 0.87
CA LEU A 478 24.82 -0.64 -0.55
C LEU A 478 23.69 -1.23 -1.39
N PHE A 479 23.26 -2.44 -1.06
CA PHE A 479 22.12 -3.08 -1.70
C PHE A 479 20.88 -2.20 -1.55
N GLN A 480 20.57 -1.82 -0.30
CA GLN A 480 19.40 -1.02 0.01
C GLN A 480 19.46 0.37 -0.62
N LEU A 481 20.66 0.98 -0.67
CA LEU A 481 20.90 2.26 -1.34
C LEU A 481 20.42 2.26 -2.79
N CYS A 482 20.74 1.19 -3.52
CA CYS A 482 20.27 1.04 -4.89
C CYS A 482 18.78 0.69 -4.94
N VAL A 483 18.35 -0.36 -4.24
CA VAL A 483 17.01 -0.92 -4.40
C VAL A 483 15.95 0.10 -4.02
N TRP A 484 16.06 0.73 -2.85
CA TRP A 484 15.05 1.70 -2.40
C TRP A 484 14.97 2.91 -3.34
N SER A 485 16.12 3.46 -3.74
CA SER A 485 16.17 4.58 -4.69
C SER A 485 15.60 4.21 -6.07
N LEU A 486 15.86 2.99 -6.53
CA LEU A 486 15.36 2.48 -7.80
C LEU A 486 13.84 2.32 -7.79
N PHE A 487 13.25 1.90 -6.67
CA PHE A 487 11.79 1.89 -6.50
C PHE A 487 11.24 3.30 -6.69
N GLN A 488 11.73 4.26 -5.91
CA GLN A 488 11.26 5.65 -5.95
C GLN A 488 11.36 6.25 -7.36
N VAL A 489 12.51 6.12 -8.01
CA VAL A 489 12.71 6.59 -9.39
C VAL A 489 11.76 5.91 -10.38
N THR A 490 11.57 4.60 -10.27
CA THR A 490 10.74 3.87 -11.23
C THR A 490 9.27 4.26 -11.10
N PHE A 491 8.74 4.36 -9.88
CA PHE A 491 7.36 4.81 -9.68
C PHE A 491 7.18 6.22 -10.23
N THR A 492 8.05 7.17 -9.89
CA THR A 492 7.89 8.55 -10.38
C THR A 492 8.10 8.67 -11.89
N TYR A 493 9.07 7.95 -12.46
CA TYR A 493 9.35 7.94 -13.90
C TYR A 493 8.20 7.33 -14.70
N LEU A 494 7.77 6.12 -14.34
CA LEU A 494 6.67 5.45 -15.03
C LEU A 494 5.33 6.18 -14.84
N GLY A 495 5.09 6.74 -13.65
CA GLY A 495 3.93 7.59 -13.41
C GLY A 495 3.89 8.81 -14.33
N SER A 496 5.05 9.46 -14.52
CA SER A 496 5.17 10.63 -15.40
C SER A 496 5.08 10.28 -16.89
N CYS A 497 5.54 9.09 -17.29
CA CYS A 497 5.50 8.66 -18.70
C CYS A 497 4.12 8.16 -19.13
N TYR A 498 3.34 7.57 -18.21
CA TYR A 498 2.08 6.90 -18.50
C TYR A 498 0.93 7.39 -17.59
N PRO A 499 0.64 8.70 -17.53
CA PRO A 499 -0.31 9.27 -16.57
C PRO A 499 -1.72 8.68 -16.69
N ARG A 500 -2.16 8.34 -17.90
CA ARG A 500 -3.48 7.72 -18.16
C ARG A 500 -3.56 6.24 -17.79
N HIS A 501 -2.42 5.57 -17.58
CA HIS A 501 -2.35 4.12 -17.38
C HIS A 501 -1.49 3.72 -16.16
N MET A 502 -1.23 4.65 -15.24
CA MET A 502 -0.37 4.45 -14.07
C MET A 502 -0.77 3.23 -13.23
N ALA A 503 -2.07 3.08 -12.94
CA ALA A 503 -2.58 1.96 -12.14
C ALA A 503 -2.24 0.60 -12.77
N SER A 504 -2.44 0.44 -14.09
CA SER A 504 -2.11 -0.80 -14.80
C SER A 504 -0.59 -1.04 -14.89
N VAL A 505 0.20 0.03 -15.04
CA VAL A 505 1.68 -0.07 -15.06
C VAL A 505 2.21 -0.53 -13.70
N TYR A 506 1.73 0.05 -12.61
CA TYR A 506 2.14 -0.32 -11.25
C TYR A 506 1.65 -1.71 -10.84
N ALA A 507 0.42 -2.08 -11.19
CA ALA A 507 -0.09 -3.44 -10.99
C ALA A 507 0.78 -4.47 -11.71
N GLY A 508 1.14 -4.17 -12.97
CA GLY A 508 2.05 -5.00 -13.75
C GLY A 508 3.42 -5.14 -13.12
N ASN A 509 4.01 -4.02 -12.66
CA ASN A 509 5.29 -4.01 -11.95
C ASN A 509 5.24 -4.88 -10.67
N GLY A 510 4.22 -4.70 -9.83
CA GLY A 510 4.05 -5.45 -8.59
C GLY A 510 3.94 -6.95 -8.83
N LEU A 511 3.19 -7.36 -9.85
CA LEU A 511 3.06 -8.78 -10.21
C LEU A 511 4.38 -9.36 -10.73
N PHE A 512 5.08 -8.65 -11.62
CA PHE A 512 6.37 -9.12 -12.16
C PHE A 512 7.40 -9.33 -11.05
N ARG A 513 7.42 -8.39 -10.10
CA ARG A 513 8.27 -8.44 -8.91
C ARG A 513 7.94 -9.64 -8.02
N ALA A 514 6.66 -9.93 -7.82
CA ALA A 514 6.20 -11.07 -7.03
C ALA A 514 6.58 -12.42 -7.67
N VAL A 515 6.58 -12.52 -9.01
CA VAL A 515 7.04 -13.73 -9.72
C VAL A 515 8.51 -14.01 -9.43
N PHE A 516 9.37 -12.98 -9.43
CA PHE A 516 10.78 -13.13 -9.08
C PHE A 516 10.96 -13.47 -7.60
N ALA A 517 10.27 -12.78 -6.70
CA ALA A 517 10.29 -13.09 -5.26
C ALA A 517 9.81 -14.52 -4.94
N CYS A 518 8.85 -15.05 -5.70
CA CYS A 518 8.41 -16.43 -5.60
C CYS A 518 9.46 -17.41 -6.12
N SER A 519 10.09 -17.10 -7.25
CA SER A 519 10.94 -18.06 -7.97
C SER A 519 12.35 -18.15 -7.39
N PHE A 520 12.93 -17.03 -6.95
CA PHE A 520 14.34 -16.94 -6.56
C PHE A 520 14.70 -17.82 -5.35
N PRO A 521 13.92 -17.83 -4.25
CA PRO A 521 14.18 -18.71 -3.12
C PRO A 521 14.22 -20.20 -3.49
N LEU A 522 13.40 -20.64 -4.44
CA LEU A 522 13.25 -22.07 -4.77
C LEU A 522 14.52 -22.69 -5.36
N PHE A 523 15.34 -21.90 -6.07
CA PHE A 523 16.62 -22.37 -6.61
C PHE A 523 17.83 -21.89 -5.79
N ALA A 524 17.63 -20.99 -4.81
CA ALA A 524 18.71 -20.31 -4.09
C ALA A 524 19.70 -21.28 -3.45
N THR A 525 19.20 -22.20 -2.62
CA THR A 525 20.05 -23.16 -1.90
C THR A 525 20.83 -24.05 -2.86
N ALA A 526 20.17 -24.54 -3.92
CA ALA A 526 20.83 -25.37 -4.93
C ALA A 526 21.90 -24.58 -5.71
N MET A 527 21.61 -23.33 -6.08
CA MET A 527 22.55 -22.44 -6.75
C MET A 527 23.79 -22.18 -5.88
N TYR A 528 23.60 -21.82 -4.61
CA TYR A 528 24.71 -21.54 -3.70
C TYR A 528 25.53 -22.78 -3.39
N ASN A 529 24.90 -23.93 -3.12
CA ASN A 529 25.64 -25.16 -2.80
C ASN A 529 26.42 -25.71 -4.01
N ASN A 530 25.88 -25.62 -5.23
CA ASN A 530 26.53 -26.17 -6.41
C ASN A 530 27.62 -25.27 -7.00
N LEU A 531 27.50 -23.95 -6.83
CA LEU A 531 28.47 -22.97 -7.33
C LEU A 531 29.45 -22.50 -6.25
N GLY A 532 29.15 -22.76 -4.99
CA GLY A 532 29.99 -22.43 -3.85
C GLY A 532 31.35 -23.11 -3.97
N SER A 533 32.38 -22.38 -3.59
CA SER A 533 33.71 -22.95 -3.34
C SER A 533 33.95 -23.06 -1.85
N GLU A 534 34.85 -23.94 -1.41
CA GLU A 534 35.17 -24.14 0.01
C GLU A 534 35.51 -22.83 0.73
N LYS A 535 36.22 -21.92 0.04
CA LYS A 535 36.59 -20.60 0.57
C LYS A 535 35.48 -19.54 0.43
N TYR A 536 34.64 -19.66 -0.59
CA TYR A 536 33.59 -18.69 -0.91
C TYR A 536 32.27 -19.43 -1.21
N PRO A 537 31.50 -19.82 -0.19
CA PRO A 537 30.31 -20.67 -0.36
C PRO A 537 29.17 -19.97 -1.10
N VAL A 538 29.14 -18.62 -1.09
CA VAL A 538 28.12 -17.82 -1.79
C VAL A 538 28.68 -16.96 -2.92
N GLY A 539 29.97 -17.09 -3.25
CA GLY A 539 30.68 -16.20 -4.18
C GLY A 539 30.13 -16.20 -5.59
N TRP A 540 30.16 -17.36 -6.24
CA TRP A 540 29.72 -17.51 -7.62
C TRP A 540 28.21 -17.34 -7.79
N GLY A 541 27.40 -17.87 -6.86
CA GLY A 541 25.95 -17.68 -6.87
C GLY A 541 25.56 -16.19 -6.86
N SER A 542 26.18 -15.40 -5.98
CA SER A 542 25.94 -13.94 -5.94
C SER A 542 26.53 -13.21 -7.15
N SER A 543 27.64 -13.71 -7.71
CA SER A 543 28.28 -13.10 -8.90
C SER A 543 27.40 -13.20 -10.15
N ILE A 544 26.66 -14.29 -10.35
CA ILE A 544 25.72 -14.43 -11.47
C ILE A 544 24.70 -13.30 -11.45
N ILE A 545 24.07 -13.07 -10.30
CA ILE A 545 23.10 -11.99 -10.11
C ILE A 545 23.79 -10.61 -10.23
N GLY A 546 25.03 -10.50 -9.74
CA GLY A 546 25.87 -9.32 -9.89
C GLY A 546 26.12 -8.94 -11.35
N PHE A 547 26.43 -9.89 -12.23
CA PHE A 547 26.65 -9.63 -13.67
C PHE A 547 25.37 -9.16 -14.38
N PHE A 548 24.22 -9.78 -14.09
CA PHE A 548 22.94 -9.28 -14.60
C PHE A 548 22.65 -7.86 -14.07
N SER A 549 22.98 -7.59 -12.82
CA SER A 549 22.79 -6.27 -12.21
C SER A 549 23.69 -5.20 -12.84
N ILE A 550 24.92 -5.54 -13.24
CA ILE A 550 25.79 -4.64 -14.03
C ILE A 550 25.12 -4.28 -15.35
N ALA A 551 24.59 -5.28 -16.07
CA ALA A 551 23.94 -5.05 -17.36
C ALA A 551 22.73 -4.09 -17.21
N LEU A 552 21.93 -4.28 -16.16
CA LEU A 552 20.76 -3.45 -15.89
C LEU A 552 21.12 -2.07 -15.30
N ALA A 553 22.27 -1.91 -14.64
CA ALA A 553 22.75 -0.61 -14.17
C ALA A 553 22.99 0.39 -15.31
N PHE A 554 23.19 -0.07 -16.56
CA PHE A 554 23.27 0.78 -17.74
C PHE A 554 21.90 1.29 -18.24
N VAL A 555 20.79 0.66 -17.85
CA VAL A 555 19.44 1.01 -18.35
C VAL A 555 19.10 2.48 -18.12
N PRO A 556 19.27 3.06 -16.91
CA PRO A 556 18.96 4.47 -16.70
C PRO A 556 19.75 5.40 -17.63
N PHE A 557 21.00 5.08 -17.97
CA PHE A 557 21.82 5.87 -18.90
C PHE A 557 21.28 5.83 -20.33
N VAL A 558 20.88 4.64 -20.79
CA VAL A 558 20.27 4.46 -22.12
C VAL A 558 18.95 5.21 -22.22
N LEU A 559 18.09 5.09 -21.20
CA LEU A 559 16.79 5.77 -21.16
C LEU A 559 16.91 7.28 -20.95
N TYR A 560 17.93 7.76 -20.24
CA TYR A 560 18.19 9.20 -20.13
C TYR A 560 18.49 9.82 -21.50
N LYS A 561 19.19 9.09 -22.38
CA LYS A 561 19.54 9.57 -23.72
C LYS A 561 18.44 9.34 -24.77
N TYR A 562 17.79 8.17 -24.73
CA TYR A 562 16.85 7.74 -25.78
C TYR A 562 15.38 7.65 -25.33
N GLY A 563 15.07 7.94 -24.06
CA GLY A 563 13.74 7.80 -23.47
C GLY A 563 12.68 8.59 -24.22
N ALA A 564 12.94 9.86 -24.57
CA ALA A 564 12.01 10.69 -25.33
C ALA A 564 11.67 10.09 -26.72
N VAL A 565 12.65 9.50 -27.40
CA VAL A 565 12.46 8.85 -28.73
C VAL A 565 11.69 7.53 -28.61
N LEU A 566 11.90 6.80 -27.53
CA LEU A 566 11.17 5.56 -27.27
C LEU A 566 9.71 5.86 -26.89
N ARG A 567 9.47 6.92 -26.11
CA ARG A 567 8.12 7.38 -25.76
C ARG A 567 7.35 7.91 -26.96
N SER A 568 7.97 8.68 -27.86
CA SER A 568 7.26 9.18 -29.05
C SER A 568 6.75 8.08 -29.99
N LYS A 569 7.25 6.84 -29.85
CA LYS A 569 6.79 5.66 -30.60
C LYS A 569 5.77 4.81 -29.84
N SER A 570 5.51 5.13 -28.58
CA SER A 570 4.56 4.41 -27.73
C SER A 570 3.12 4.79 -28.07
N LYS A 571 2.21 3.81 -27.98
CA LYS A 571 0.76 4.03 -28.10
C LYS A 571 0.11 4.41 -26.76
N TYR A 572 0.88 4.36 -25.68
CA TYR A 572 0.39 4.45 -24.30
C TYR A 572 1.00 5.62 -23.52
N SER A 573 2.10 6.21 -23.99
CA SER A 573 2.72 7.36 -23.35
C SER A 573 1.93 8.65 -23.60
N GLY A 574 1.90 9.53 -22.60
CA GLY A 574 1.31 10.86 -22.68
C GLY A 574 2.22 11.91 -23.30
#